data_AF-A0A358NG11-F1
#
_entry.id   AF-A0A358NG11-F1
#
_cell.length_a   1.000
_cell.length_b   1.000
_cell.length_c   1.000
_cell.angle_alpha   90.00
_cell.angle_beta   90.00
_cell.angle_gamma   90.00
#
_symmetry.space_group_name_H-M   'P 1'
#
loop_
_entity.id
_entity.type
_entity.pdbx_description
1 polymer ?
#
loop_
_entity_poly.entity_id
_entity_poly.type
_entity_poly.pdbx_seq_one_letter_code
_entity_poly.pdbx_strand_id
1 'polypeptide(L)' 'MFFINDIKRIISNDTIAVFLIISVILLFKISKELKRSNYHRDYKIARATGIVYGLLAIAAIVAINI' A
#
# COMPACT_ATOMS: atom_id res chain seq x y z
N MET A 1 13.07 17.80 -13.81
CA MET A 1 11.87 17.61 -14.66
C MET A 1 11.82 16.20 -15.28
N PHE A 2 12.95 15.58 -15.64
CA PHE A 2 13.00 14.24 -16.23
C PHE A 2 12.43 13.13 -15.30
N PHE A 3 12.90 13.06 -14.06
CA PHE A 3 12.47 12.03 -13.10
C PHE A 3 10.96 12.06 -12.77
N ILE A 4 10.35 13.25 -12.63
CA ILE A 4 8.94 13.37 -12.25
C ILE A 4 8.02 12.86 -13.38
N ASN A 5 8.39 13.10 -14.64
CA ASN A 5 7.61 12.63 -15.79
C ASN A 5 7.70 11.11 -15.97
N ASP A 6 8.87 10.51 -15.78
CA ASP A 6 9.01 9.05 -15.82
C ASP A 6 8.29 8.37 -14.64
N ILE A 7 8.36 8.98 -13.45
CA ILE A 7 7.59 8.54 -12.29
C ILE A 7 6.09 8.65 -12.55
N LYS A 8 5.58 9.76 -13.12
CA LYS A 8 4.17 9.89 -13.54
C LYS A 8 3.75 8.84 -14.55
N ARG A 9 4.65 8.41 -15.45
CA ARG A 9 4.36 7.37 -16.43
C ARG A 9 4.22 5.98 -15.80
N ILE A 10 4.95 5.70 -14.72
CA ILE A 10 4.89 4.44 -13.98
C ILE A 10 3.72 4.44 -12.98
N ILE A 11 3.43 5.60 -12.38
CA ILE A 11 2.30 5.78 -11.48
C ILE A 11 1.04 6.01 -12.32
N SER A 12 0.45 4.92 -12.81
CA SER A 12 -0.89 4.92 -13.38
C SER A 12 -1.95 4.75 -12.28
N ASN A 13 -3.21 5.10 -12.59
CA ASN A 13 -4.34 4.80 -11.72
C ASN A 13 -4.44 3.30 -11.37
N ASP A 14 -4.03 2.43 -12.28
CA ASP A 14 -4.01 0.98 -12.05
C ASP A 14 -2.98 0.61 -10.98
N THR A 15 -1.77 1.18 -11.03
CA THR A 15 -0.74 0.98 -10.01
C THR A 15 -1.21 1.45 -8.62
N ILE A 16 -1.90 2.60 -8.56
CA ILE A 16 -2.49 3.11 -7.32
C ILE A 16 -3.58 2.16 -6.80
N ALA A 17 -4.46 1.67 -7.68
CA ALA A 17 -5.50 0.73 -7.32
C ALA A 17 -4.92 -0.58 -6.75
N VAL A 18 -3.84 -1.10 -7.34
CA VAL A 18 -3.13 -2.27 -6.83
C VAL A 18 -2.57 -2.03 -5.43
N PHE A 19 -1.93 -0.89 -5.17
CA PHE A 19 -1.42 -0.56 -3.83
C PHE A 19 -2.53 -0.45 -2.78
N LEU A 20 -3.68 0.11 -3.14
CA LEU A 20 -4.86 0.17 -2.25
C LEU A 20 -5.40 -1.24 -1.94
N ILE A 21 -5.53 -2.10 -2.96
CA ILE A 21 -6.00 -3.48 -2.79
C ILE A 21 -5.06 -4.25 -1.86
N ILE A 22 -3.75 -4.18 -2.09
CA ILE A 22 -2.74 -4.84 -1.25
C ILE A 22 -2.81 -4.30 0.18
N SER A 23 -2.93 -2.99 0.35
CA SER A 23 -3.08 -2.35 1.66
C SER A 23 -4.27 -2.90 2.44
N VAL A 24 -5.46 -2.96 1.80
CA VAL A 24 -6.70 -3.45 2.41
C VAL A 24 -6.58 -4.93 2.78
N ILE A 25 -6.05 -5.77 1.89
CA ILE A 25 -5.87 -7.20 2.15
C ILE A 25 -4.95 -7.42 3.36
N LEU A 26 -3.82 -6.71 3.42
CA LEU A 26 -2.88 -6.80 4.52
C LEU A 26 -3.49 -6.30 5.83
N LEU A 27 -4.15 -5.15 5.81
CA LEU A 27 -4.74 -4.52 6.99
C LEU A 27 -5.90 -5.31 7.57
N PHE A 28 -6.81 -5.81 6.75
CA PHE A 28 -8.09 -6.36 7.23
C PHE A 28 -8.18 -7.87 7.16
N LYS A 29 -7.52 -8.50 6.18
CA LYS A 29 -7.62 -9.95 5.95
C LYS A 29 -6.47 -10.69 6.63
N ILE A 30 -5.24 -10.42 6.18
CA ILE A 30 -4.03 -11.13 6.62
C ILE A 30 -3.72 -10.79 8.09
N SER A 31 -3.77 -9.51 8.48
CA SER A 31 -3.50 -9.14 9.87
C SER A 31 -4.52 -9.81 10.83
N LYS A 32 -5.80 -9.85 10.46
CA LYS A 32 -6.86 -10.43 11.30
C LYS A 32 -6.69 -11.95 11.44
N GLU A 33 -6.30 -12.62 10.38
CA GLU A 33 -6.01 -14.05 10.37
C GLU A 33 -4.78 -14.40 11.22
N LEU A 34 -3.68 -13.66 11.07
CA LEU A 34 -2.47 -13.83 11.88
C LEU A 34 -2.73 -13.58 13.38
N LYS A 35 -3.55 -12.57 13.70
CA LYS A 35 -3.98 -12.30 15.09
C LYS A 35 -4.79 -13.48 15.64
N ARG A 36 -5.67 -14.07 14.84
CA ARG A 36 -6.51 -15.22 15.24
C ARG A 36 -5.67 -16.49 15.44
N SER A 37 -4.64 -16.69 14.63
CA SER A 37 -3.73 -17.84 14.71
C SER A 37 -2.57 -17.64 15.71
N ASN A 38 -2.67 -16.63 16.58
CA ASN A 38 -1.70 -16.30 17.63
C ASN A 38 -0.30 -15.84 17.16
N TYR A 39 -0.13 -15.54 15.87
CA TYR A 39 1.09 -14.98 15.28
C TYR A 39 1.17 -13.46 15.52
N HIS A 40 1.40 -13.07 16.78
CA HIS A 40 1.39 -11.68 17.22
C HIS A 40 2.44 -10.79 16.54
N ARG A 41 3.62 -11.34 16.23
CA ARG A 41 4.71 -10.61 15.57
C ARG A 41 4.38 -10.34 14.11
N ASP A 42 3.94 -11.37 13.40
CA ASP A 42 3.61 -11.28 11.97
C ASP A 42 2.36 -10.44 11.73
N TYR A 43 1.39 -10.49 12.65
CA TYR A 43 0.25 -9.57 12.66
C TYR A 43 0.69 -8.10 12.64
N LYS A 44 1.64 -7.73 13.51
CA LYS A 44 2.13 -6.35 13.59
C LYS A 44 2.86 -5.95 12.31
N ILE A 45 3.65 -6.86 11.73
CA ILE A 45 4.35 -6.64 10.46
C ILE A 45 3.34 -6.44 9.34
N ALA A 46 2.41 -7.37 9.13
CA ALA A 46 1.39 -7.26 8.08
C ALA A 46 0.57 -5.97 8.18
N ARG A 47 0.19 -5.57 9.41
CA ARG A 47 -0.52 -4.32 9.64
C ARG A 47 0.34 -3.10 9.29
N ALA A 48 1.61 -3.07 9.71
CA ALA A 48 2.53 -1.98 9.39
C ALA A 48 2.78 -1.89 7.87
N THR A 49 3.03 -3.02 7.20
CA THR A 49 3.20 -3.09 5.76
C THR A 49 1.95 -2.62 5.01
N GLY A 50 0.76 -3.00 5.46
CA GLY A 50 -0.50 -2.50 4.91
C GLY A 50 -0.65 -0.98 5.02
N ILE A 51 -0.26 -0.38 6.15
CA ILE A 51 -0.24 1.09 6.32
C ILE A 51 0.74 1.73 5.33
N VAL A 52 1.95 1.18 5.18
CA VAL A 52 2.97 1.69 4.24
C VAL A 52 2.43 1.69 2.81
N TYR A 53 1.80 0.59 2.36
CA TYR A 53 1.18 0.55 1.03
C TYR A 53 0.07 1.57 0.86
N GLY A 54 -0.72 1.85 1.90
CA GLY A 54 -1.72 2.91 1.89
C GLY A 54 -1.10 4.31 1.75
N LEU A 55 -0.01 4.58 2.48
CA LEU A 55 0.73 5.83 2.37
C LEU A 55 1.36 6.02 0.99
N LEU A 56 1.91 4.96 0.41
CA LEU A 56 2.44 4.97 -0.95
C LEU A 56 1.35 5.27 -1.99
N ALA A 57 0.16 4.70 -1.82
CA ALA A 57 -0.97 5.01 -2.70
C ALA A 57 -1.39 6.50 -2.60
N ILE A 58 -1.42 7.07 -1.39
CA ILE A 58 -1.73 8.49 -1.19
C ILE A 58 -0.64 9.37 -1.82
N ALA A 59 0.63 9.05 -1.60
CA ALA A 59 1.75 9.78 -2.19
C ALA A 59 1.71 9.74 -3.73
N ALA A 60 1.35 8.58 -4.29
CA ALA A 60 1.16 8.41 -5.72
C ALA A 60 0.01 9.26 -6.29
N ILE A 61 -1.13 9.34 -5.61
CA ILE A 61 -2.25 10.23 -5.99
C ILE A 61 -1.79 11.68 -6.00
N VAL A 62 -1.08 12.12 -4.96
CA VAL A 62 -0.56 13.49 -4.86
C VAL A 62 0.42 13.78 -6.00
N ALA A 63 1.31 12.83 -6.31
CA ALA A 63 2.31 12.97 -7.37
C ALA A 63 1.72 13.03 -8.79
N ILE A 64 0.57 12.40 -9.05
CA ILE A 64 -0.13 12.54 -10.34
C ILE A 64 -0.73 13.95 -10.49
N ASN A 65 -1.29 14.49 -9.40
CA ASN A 65 -2.05 15.74 -9.41
C ASN A 65 -1.20 17.03 -9.26
N ILE A 66 0.09 16.90 -8.94
CA ILE A 66 1.11 17.97 -8.98
C ILE A 66 1.80 17.96 -10.34
#